data_AF-A0A3E0TM91-F1
#
_entry.id   AF-A0A3E0TM91-F1
#
_cell.length_a   1.000
_cell.length_b   1.000
_cell.length_c   1.000
_cell.angle_alpha   90.00
_cell.angle_beta   90.00
_cell.angle_gamma   90.00
#
_symmetry.space_group_name_H-M   'P 1'
#
loop_
_entity.id
_entity.type
_entity.pdbx_description
1 polymer ?
#
loop_
_entity_poly.entity_id
_entity_poly.type
_entity_poly.pdbx_seq_one_letter_code
_entity_poly.pdbx_strand_id
1 'polypeptide(L)'
;MSSSSAKVKTNWAYSLWTKSLAGFLLGFLSTMSLFIVIGFVLPLPRDVFLLIAVIGGFVLWSALLAWFYCMPSIKKPTLFCVASLLVTGLVNTWFYMQGGA
;
A
#
# COMPACT_ATOMS: atom_id res chain seq x y z
N MET A 1 32.35 -24.29 -14.46
CA MET A 1 32.20 -22.99 -13.75
C MET A 1 30.94 -22.18 -14.13
N SER A 2 29.99 -22.71 -14.93
CA SER A 2 28.81 -21.95 -15.41
C SER A 2 27.54 -22.00 -14.52
N SER A 3 27.43 -23.00 -13.63
CA SER A 3 26.18 -23.27 -12.89
C SER A 3 25.89 -22.32 -11.71
N SER A 4 26.91 -21.71 -11.11
CA SER A 4 26.73 -20.87 -9.91
C SER A 4 26.12 -19.49 -10.24
N SER A 5 26.54 -18.86 -11.34
CA SER A 5 26.04 -17.53 -11.74
C SER A 5 24.58 -17.54 -12.19
N ALA A 6 24.09 -18.65 -12.75
CA ALA A 6 22.68 -18.82 -13.11
C ALA A 6 21.78 -18.93 -11.87
N LYS A 7 22.22 -19.67 -10.85
CA LYS A 7 21.47 -19.85 -9.59
C LYS A 7 21.43 -18.55 -8.78
N VAL A 8 22.49 -17.74 -8.78
CA VAL A 8 22.47 -16.42 -8.12
C VAL A 8 21.49 -15.46 -8.82
N LYS A 9 21.46 -15.44 -10.16
CA LYS A 9 20.59 -14.54 -10.92
C LYS A 9 19.10 -14.88 -10.78
N THR A 10 18.74 -16.18 -10.71
CA THR A 10 17.35 -16.61 -10.48
C THR A 10 16.86 -16.30 -9.06
N ASN A 11 17.71 -16.44 -8.03
CA ASN A 11 17.38 -16.05 -6.66
C ASN A 11 17.17 -14.53 -6.51
N TRP A 12 17.94 -13.73 -7.25
CA TRP A 12 17.78 -12.26 -7.30
C TRP A 12 16.47 -11.85 -7.98
N ALA A 13 16.14 -12.46 -9.12
CA ALA A 13 14.90 -12.18 -9.84
C ALA A 13 13.66 -12.55 -9.02
N TYR A 14 13.66 -13.73 -8.37
CA TYR A 14 12.60 -14.11 -7.43
C TYR A 14 12.48 -13.11 -6.28
N SER A 15 13.60 -12.74 -5.64
CA SER A 15 13.59 -11.79 -4.52
C SER A 15 13.02 -10.41 -4.89
N LEU A 16 13.35 -9.90 -6.08
CA LEU A 16 12.83 -8.64 -6.60
C LEU A 16 11.35 -8.73 -6.96
N TRP A 17 10.91 -9.86 -7.53
CA TRP A 17 9.51 -10.05 -7.89
C TRP A 17 8.61 -10.21 -6.66
N THR A 18 9.08 -10.93 -5.63
CA THR A 18 8.38 -11.03 -4.34
C THR A 18 8.33 -9.67 -3.64
N LYS A 19 9.35 -8.83 -3.78
CA LYS A 19 9.36 -7.45 -3.28
C LYS A 19 8.28 -6.59 -3.93
N SER A 20 8.21 -6.62 -5.26
CA SER A 20 7.20 -5.90 -6.03
C SER A 20 5.79 -6.41 -5.75
N LEU A 21 5.61 -7.73 -5.64
CA LEU A 21 4.31 -8.35 -5.33
C LEU A 21 3.84 -8.03 -3.91
N ALA A 22 4.76 -8.03 -2.94
CA ALA A 22 4.45 -7.60 -1.58
C ALA A 22 4.08 -6.12 -1.52
N GLY A 23 4.84 -5.25 -2.22
CA GLY A 23 4.52 -3.82 -2.34
C GLY A 23 3.20 -3.56 -3.06
N PHE A 24 2.87 -4.36 -4.07
CA PHE A 24 1.60 -4.33 -4.80
C PHE A 24 0.44 -4.63 -3.87
N LEU A 25 0.49 -5.77 -3.16
CA LEU A 25 -0.57 -6.22 -2.26
C LEU A 25 -0.72 -5.28 -1.05
N LEU A 26 0.38 -4.95 -0.36
CA LEU A 26 0.35 -4.06 0.80
C LEU A 26 -0.07 -2.64 0.43
N GLY A 27 0.49 -2.09 -0.66
CA GLY A 27 0.11 -0.77 -1.14
C GLY A 27 -1.36 -0.72 -1.54
N PHE A 28 -1.87 -1.77 -2.19
CA PHE A 28 -3.27 -1.84 -2.62
C PHE A 28 -4.20 -1.86 -1.42
N LEU A 29 -3.92 -2.73 -0.45
CA LEU A 29 -4.69 -2.83 0.79
C LEU A 29 -4.68 -1.51 1.58
N SER A 30 -3.51 -0.88 1.71
CA SER A 30 -3.36 0.38 2.43
C SER A 30 -4.14 1.51 1.77
N THR A 31 -4.08 1.60 0.44
CA THR A 31 -4.81 2.61 -0.34
C THR A 31 -6.33 2.41 -0.22
N MET A 32 -6.81 1.17 -0.40
CA MET A 32 -8.24 0.86 -0.26
C MET A 32 -8.75 1.17 1.15
N SER A 33 -7.95 0.85 2.17
CA SER A 33 -8.29 1.15 3.57
C SER A 33 -8.39 2.66 3.82
N LEU A 34 -7.47 3.46 3.29
CA LEU A 34 -7.51 4.93 3.40
C LEU A 34 -8.78 5.53 2.77
N PHE A 35 -9.13 5.11 1.56
CA PHE A 35 -10.29 5.68 0.88
C PHE A 35 -11.61 5.28 1.51
N ILE A 36 -11.74 4.06 2.07
CA ILE A 36 -12.92 3.69 2.86
C ILE A 36 -13.14 4.65 4.05
N VAL A 37 -12.07 5.06 4.73
CA VAL A 37 -12.15 6.02 5.85
C VAL A 37 -12.57 7.40 5.35
N ILE A 38 -11.95 7.88 4.27
CA ILE A 38 -12.27 9.18 3.65
C ILE A 38 -13.73 9.22 3.22
N GLY A 39 -14.25 8.13 2.65
CA GLY A 39 -15.64 8.03 2.21
C GLY A 39 -16.67 7.94 3.34
N PHE A 40 -16.24 7.54 4.54
CA PHE A 40 -17.09 7.55 5.74
C PHE A 40 -17.09 8.92 6.43
N VAL A 41 -15.95 9.62 6.43
CA VAL A 41 -15.78 10.93 7.09
C VAL A 41 -16.30 12.08 6.22
N LEU A 42 -16.12 12.02 4.90
CA LEU A 42 -16.56 13.07 4.00
C LEU A 42 -17.92 12.72 3.39
N PRO A 43 -18.99 13.48 3.70
CA PRO A 43 -20.28 13.35 3.04
C PRO A 43 -20.22 13.97 1.64
N LEU A 44 -19.38 13.42 0.77
CA LEU A 44 -19.26 13.81 -0.63
C LEU A 44 -20.27 13.04 -1.48
N PRO A 45 -20.79 13.64 -2.56
CA PRO A 45 -21.56 12.90 -3.55
C PRO A 45 -20.72 11.75 -4.10
N ARG A 46 -21.35 10.56 -4.17
CA ARG A 46 -20.70 9.27 -4.42
C ARG A 46 -19.83 9.28 -5.68
N ASP A 47 -20.26 9.97 -6.73
CA ASP A 47 -19.53 10.07 -8.00
C ASP A 47 -18.20 10.82 -7.88
N VAL A 48 -18.18 11.92 -7.10
CA VAL A 48 -16.98 12.74 -6.88
C VAL A 48 -15.99 12.00 -5.98
N PHE A 49 -16.50 11.32 -4.95
CA PHE A 49 -15.69 10.48 -4.08
C PHE A 49 -15.03 9.33 -4.85
N LEU A 50 -15.77 8.63 -5.73
CA LEU A 50 -15.23 7.56 -6.59
C LEU A 50 -14.13 8.07 -7.51
N LEU A 51 -14.31 9.26 -8.12
CA LEU A 51 -13.32 9.86 -8.99
C LEU A 51 -12.01 10.19 -8.24
N ILE A 52 -12.13 10.81 -7.05
CA ILE A 52 -10.98 11.14 -6.20
C ILE A 52 -10.32 9.86 -5.67
N ALA A 53 -11.10 8.85 -5.30
CA ALA A 53 -10.58 7.57 -4.83
C ALA A 53 -9.80 6.82 -5.91
N VAL A 54 -10.29 6.83 -7.15
CA VAL A 54 -9.58 6.22 -8.28
C VAL A 54 -8.30 6.99 -8.58
N ILE A 55 -8.37 8.32 -8.77
CA ILE A 55 -7.19 9.11 -9.16
C ILE A 55 -6.17 9.14 -8.02
N GLY A 56 -6.60 9.55 -6.83
CA GLY A 56 -5.75 9.66 -5.66
C GLY A 56 -5.22 8.31 -5.20
N GLY A 57 -6.07 7.27 -5.21
CA GLY A 57 -5.66 5.92 -4.85
C GLY A 57 -4.66 5.34 -5.83
N PHE A 58 -4.88 5.48 -7.12
CA PHE A 58 -3.93 4.97 -8.12
C PHE A 58 -2.57 5.67 -8.07
N VAL A 59 -2.55 6.98 -7.81
CA VAL A 59 -1.30 7.76 -7.63
C VAL A 59 -0.56 7.33 -6.35
N LEU A 60 -1.24 7.23 -5.22
CA LEU A 60 -0.65 6.77 -3.96
C LEU A 60 -0.11 5.33 -4.09
N TRP A 61 -0.89 4.48 -4.73
CA TRP A 61 -0.54 3.08 -4.94
C TRP A 61 0.69 2.91 -5.84
N SER A 62 0.74 3.62 -6.97
CA SER A 62 1.89 3.59 -7.88
C SER A 62 3.15 4.22 -7.26
N ALA A 63 3.01 5.28 -6.46
CA ALA A 63 4.11 5.86 -5.70
C ALA A 63 4.69 4.88 -4.66
N LEU A 64 3.83 4.16 -3.92
CA LEU A 64 4.26 3.12 -2.99
C LEU A 64 4.99 1.98 -3.72
N LEU A 65 4.48 1.52 -4.85
CA LEU A 65 5.13 0.52 -5.69
C LEU A 65 6.52 0.96 -6.15
N ALA A 66 6.65 2.19 -6.67
CA ALA A 66 7.94 2.76 -7.08
C ALA A 66 8.91 2.86 -5.90
N TRP A 67 8.40 3.21 -4.71
CA TRP A 67 9.19 3.29 -3.48
C TRP A 67 9.70 1.92 -3.00
N PHE A 68 8.85 0.89 -3.04
CA PHE A 68 9.24 -0.49 -2.73
C PHE A 68 10.29 -1.02 -3.71
N TYR A 69 10.19 -0.62 -4.98
CA TYR A 69 11.13 -1.03 -6.02
C TYR A 69 12.50 -0.35 -5.91
N CYS A 70 12.52 0.93 -5.52
CA CYS A 70 13.75 1.72 -5.41
C CYS A 70 14.58 1.39 -4.15
N MET A 71 13.95 0.85 -3.10
CA MET A 71 14.62 0.54 -1.84
C MET A 71 15.35 -0.83 -1.88
N PRO A 72 16.64 -0.89 -1.47
CA PRO A 72 17.40 -2.15 -1.44
C PRO A 72 16.89 -3.14 -0.38
N SER A 73 16.22 -2.65 0.67
CA SER A 73 15.71 -3.48 1.79
C SER A 73 14.20 -3.33 1.93
N ILE A 74 13.49 -4.48 1.98
CA ILE A 74 12.02 -4.51 2.07
C ILE A 74 11.51 -4.14 3.48
N LYS A 75 12.36 -4.27 4.51
CA LYS A 75 11.95 -4.13 5.91
C LYS A 75 11.42 -2.72 6.22
N LYS A 76 12.09 -1.68 5.69
CA LYS A 76 11.72 -0.28 5.90
C LYS A 76 10.38 0.09 5.25
N PRO A 77 10.16 -0.15 3.94
CA PRO A 77 8.90 0.19 3.30
C PRO A 77 7.73 -0.67 3.79
N THR A 78 7.94 -1.95 4.14
CA THR A 78 6.90 -2.77 4.77
C THR A 78 6.49 -2.19 6.12
N LEU A 79 7.44 -1.77 6.95
CA LEU A 79 7.13 -1.18 8.26
C LEU A 79 6.40 0.15 8.12
N PHE A 80 6.76 0.98 7.13
CA PHE A 80 6.03 2.22 6.84
C PHE A 80 4.60 1.95 6.35
N CYS A 81 4.40 0.95 5.49
CA CYS A 81 3.08 0.58 4.98
C CYS A 81 2.19 0.01 6.09
N VAL A 82 2.74 -0.84 6.96
CA VAL A 82 2.06 -1.36 8.15
C VAL A 82 1.76 -0.26 9.16
N ALA A 83 2.70 0.66 9.40
CA ALA A 83 2.47 1.81 10.26
C ALA A 83 1.37 2.74 9.70
N SER A 84 1.38 3.01 8.40
CA SER A 84 0.33 3.77 7.71
C SER A 84 -1.03 3.08 7.84
N LEU A 85 -1.09 1.75 7.67
CA LEU A 85 -2.31 0.96 7.88
C LEU A 85 -2.78 1.03 9.34
N LEU A 86 -1.87 0.92 10.31
CA LEU A 86 -2.19 1.03 11.73
C LEU A 86 -2.72 2.41 12.08
N VAL A 87 -2.07 3.48 11.62
CA VAL A 87 -2.52 4.86 11.85
C VAL A 87 -3.90 5.09 11.22
N THR A 88 -4.09 4.64 9.98
CA THR A 88 -5.38 4.74 9.28
C THR A 88 -6.47 3.93 10.01
N GLY A 89 -6.14 2.74 10.49
CA GLY A 89 -7.02 1.89 11.28
C GLY A 89 -7.37 2.48 12.65
N LEU A 90 -6.41 3.12 13.33
CA LEU A 90 -6.62 3.80 14.61
C LEU A 90 -7.52 5.02 14.48
N VAL A 91 -7.32 5.80 13.42
CA VAL A 91 -8.20 6.93 13.09
C VAL A 91 -9.60 6.41 12.75
N ASN A 92 -9.71 5.29 12.04
CA ASN A 92 -11.00 4.67 11.72
C ASN A 92 -11.74 4.20 12.98
N THR A 93 -11.08 3.43 13.86
CA THR A 93 -11.72 2.96 15.11
C THR A 93 -12.09 4.11 16.02
N TRP A 94 -11.28 5.17 16.08
CA TRP A 94 -11.59 6.38 16.83
C TRP A 94 -12.83 7.10 16.28
N PHE A 95 -12.93 7.31 14.97
CA PHE A 95 -14.12 7.89 14.35
C PHE A 95 -15.35 7.01 14.50
N TYR A 96 -15.22 5.69 14.37
CA TYR A 96 -16.31 4.74 14.57
C TYR A 96 -16.83 4.76 16.02
N MET A 97 -15.95 4.93 17.00
CA MET A 97 -16.33 5.10 18.41
C MET A 97 -17.00 6.45 18.68
N GLN A 98 -16.67 7.52 17.94
CA GLN A 98 -17.30 8.83 18.12
C GLN A 98 -18.62 8.99 17.35
N GLY A 99 -18.77 8.38 16.18
CA GLY A 99 -19.99 8.41 15.36
C GLY A 99 -21.08 7.42 15.81
N GLY A 100 -20.86 6.69 16.90
CA GLY A 100 -21.80 5.73 17.49
C GLY A 100 -22.67 6.29 18.61
N ALA A 101 -22.86 7.63 18.69
CA ALA A 101 -23.78 8.31 19.60
C ALA A 101 -24.85 9.07 18.82
#